data_AF-A0A842SXI4-F1
#
_entry.id   AF-A0A842SXI4-F1
#
_cell.length_a   1.000
_cell.length_b   1.000
_cell.length_c   1.000
_cell.angle_alpha   90.00
_cell.angle_beta   90.00
_cell.angle_gamma   90.00
#
_symmetry.space_group_name_H-M   'P 1'
#
loop_
_entity.id
_entity.type
_entity.pdbx_description
1 polymer ?
#
loop_
_entity_poly.entity_id
_entity_poly.type
_entity_poly.pdbx_seq_one_letter_code
_entity_poly.pdbx_strand_id
1 'polypeptide(L)'
;MLEDESMARQREAALSLITHSKNRNDLIRFYKELAGMGNKKISASMKKEDKSFKGLKDAEKLLEKNIANIAKKKKPGELEIARISLAMFLLDRANRVHEIVLKDNSLGKYSLYISMRNRIIQMLGNEFYSMDQDEMLSEYLDTEPVVTACSELCGIAAASASEAVRIYKYRLAERLGKKESASKSKTKKK
;
A
#
# COMPACT_ATOMS: atom_id res chain seq x y z
N MET A 1 16.07 18.09 21.40
CA MET A 1 14.88 17.30 21.79
C MET A 1 13.57 18.08 21.65
N LEU A 2 13.54 19.42 21.84
CA LEU A 2 12.30 20.22 21.73
C LEU A 2 11.79 20.45 20.28
N GLU A 3 12.68 20.45 19.28
CA GLU A 3 12.29 20.73 17.88
C GLU A 3 11.55 19.55 17.19
N ASP A 4 11.85 18.31 17.59
CA ASP A 4 11.20 17.12 17.02
C ASP A 4 9.74 16.98 17.49
N GLU A 5 9.45 17.36 18.74
CA GLU A 5 8.08 17.38 19.26
C GLU A 5 7.23 18.47 18.60
N SER A 6 7.82 19.63 18.27
CA SER A 6 7.13 20.71 17.58
C SER A 6 6.68 20.29 16.18
N MET A 7 7.54 19.58 15.45
CA MET A 7 7.22 19.05 14.11
C MET A 7 6.19 17.92 14.18
N ALA A 8 6.26 17.05 15.20
CA ALA A 8 5.27 16.00 15.41
C ALA A 8 3.87 16.58 15.71
N ARG A 9 3.78 17.59 16.58
CA ARG A 9 2.50 18.27 16.89
C ARG A 9 1.93 19.04 15.71
N GLN A 10 2.78 19.71 14.92
CA GLN A 10 2.35 20.36 13.69
C GLN A 10 1.83 19.36 12.66
N ARG A 11 2.44 18.18 12.57
CA ARG A 11 1.95 17.08 11.72
C ARG A 11 0.62 16.52 12.22
N GLU A 12 0.45 16.31 13.52
CA GLU A 12 -0.83 15.86 14.09
C GLU A 12 -1.95 16.88 13.88
N ALA A 13 -1.67 18.18 14.07
CA ALA A 13 -2.61 19.25 13.77
C ALA A 13 -2.98 19.31 12.27
N ALA A 14 -2.00 19.09 11.39
CA ALA A 14 -2.23 19.07 9.95
C ALA A 14 -2.97 17.79 9.49
N LEU A 15 -2.74 16.65 10.14
CA LEU A 15 -3.51 15.40 9.96
C LEU A 15 -4.96 15.53 10.48
N SER A 16 -5.20 16.33 11.53
CA SER A 16 -6.54 16.69 12.02
C SER A 16 -7.33 17.56 11.02
N LEU A 17 -6.64 18.42 10.27
CA LEU A 17 -7.25 19.20 9.19
C LEU A 17 -7.64 18.33 7.98
N ILE A 18 -6.89 17.26 7.70
CA ILE A 18 -7.21 16.28 6.63
C ILE A 18 -8.59 15.63 6.85
N THR A 19 -8.95 15.35 8.11
CA THR A 19 -10.27 14.77 8.45
C THR A 19 -11.47 15.63 8.05
N HIS A 20 -11.26 16.88 7.59
CA HIS A 20 -12.32 17.82 7.20
C HIS A 20 -12.34 18.18 5.70
N SER A 21 -11.33 17.79 4.91
CA SER A 21 -11.28 18.07 3.46
C SER A 21 -11.92 16.94 2.65
N LYS A 22 -13.09 17.20 2.04
CA LYS A 22 -13.78 16.24 1.15
C LYS A 22 -13.23 16.19 -0.28
N ASN A 23 -12.24 17.00 -0.64
CA ASN A 23 -11.70 17.06 -2.01
C ASN A 23 -10.40 16.27 -2.13
N ARG A 24 -10.46 15.17 -2.89
CA ARG A 24 -9.32 14.30 -3.21
C ARG A 24 -8.08 15.07 -3.68
N ASN A 25 -8.24 16.05 -4.58
CA ASN A 25 -7.10 16.76 -5.16
C ASN A 25 -6.41 17.68 -4.16
N ASP A 26 -7.18 18.27 -3.23
CA ASP A 26 -6.62 19.10 -2.17
C ASP A 26 -5.83 18.25 -1.18
N LEU A 27 -6.30 17.03 -0.86
CA LEU A 27 -5.56 16.07 -0.04
C LEU A 27 -4.25 15.63 -0.70
N ILE A 28 -4.26 15.33 -2.01
CA ILE A 28 -3.04 15.00 -2.76
C ILE A 28 -2.04 16.16 -2.73
N ARG A 29 -2.51 17.40 -3.00
CA ARG A 29 -1.64 18.59 -2.97
C ARG A 29 -1.04 18.79 -1.57
N PHE A 30 -1.86 18.71 -0.54
CA PHE A 30 -1.43 18.83 0.85
C PHE A 30 -0.35 17.82 1.23
N TYR A 31 -0.52 16.54 0.87
CA TYR A 31 0.49 15.51 1.13
C TYR A 31 1.82 15.79 0.42
N LYS A 32 1.76 16.33 -0.81
CA LYS A 32 2.97 16.72 -1.55
C LYS A 32 3.69 17.90 -0.89
N GLU A 33 2.93 18.91 -0.46
CA GLU A 33 3.48 20.09 0.23
C GLU A 33 4.16 19.68 1.53
N LEU A 34 3.54 18.81 2.34
CA LEU A 34 4.15 18.26 3.57
C LEU A 34 5.48 17.56 3.30
N ALA A 35 5.59 16.79 2.21
CA ALA A 35 6.84 16.14 1.84
C ALA A 35 7.92 17.13 1.35
N GLY A 36 7.51 18.30 0.82
CA GLY A 36 8.39 19.38 0.39
C GLY A 36 8.97 20.22 1.53
N MET A 37 8.37 20.21 2.72
CA MET A 37 8.81 21.03 3.87
C MET A 37 10.07 20.49 4.59
N GLY A 38 10.67 19.38 4.14
CA GLY A 38 11.80 18.73 4.82
C GLY A 38 13.02 18.48 3.93
N ASN A 39 14.05 19.34 4.04
CA ASN A 39 15.36 19.16 3.36
C ASN A 39 16.35 18.27 4.13
N LYS A 40 15.91 17.66 5.24
CA LYS A 40 16.77 16.80 6.07
C LYS A 40 16.94 15.43 5.41
N LYS A 41 18.10 14.80 5.66
CA LYS A 41 18.39 13.42 5.24
C LYS A 41 17.78 12.42 6.23
N ILE A 42 17.47 11.22 5.75
CA ILE A 42 17.02 10.10 6.61
C ILE A 42 18.17 9.69 7.54
N SER A 43 17.93 9.58 8.84
CA SER A 43 18.95 9.17 9.82
C SER A 43 19.21 7.66 9.78
N ALA A 44 20.37 7.23 10.30
CA ALA A 44 20.72 5.81 10.37
C ALA A 44 19.79 5.01 11.32
N SER A 45 19.25 5.64 12.37
CA SER A 45 18.27 5.00 13.27
C SER A 45 16.94 4.75 12.58
N MET A 46 16.45 5.70 11.78
CA MET A 46 15.23 5.54 10.99
C MET A 46 15.33 4.38 10.00
N LYS A 47 16.48 4.23 9.32
CA LYS A 47 16.75 3.08 8.43
C LYS A 47 16.82 1.73 9.17
N LYS A 48 17.03 1.71 10.49
CA LYS A 48 17.05 0.48 11.30
C LYS A 48 15.65 0.09 11.78
N GLU A 49 14.83 1.06 12.21
CA GLU A 49 13.41 0.83 12.54
C GLU A 49 12.62 0.35 11.33
N ASP A 50 12.97 0.87 10.16
CA ASP A 50 12.52 0.40 8.85
C ASP A 50 12.74 -1.11 8.67
N LYS A 51 13.88 -1.70 9.05
CA LYS A 51 14.11 -3.15 8.89
C LYS A 51 13.16 -4.04 9.71
N SER A 52 12.42 -3.46 10.66
CA SER A 52 11.51 -4.17 11.56
C SER A 52 10.07 -4.31 11.05
N PHE A 53 9.71 -3.91 9.81
CA PHE A 53 8.32 -3.86 9.29
C PHE A 53 7.52 -5.18 9.41
N LYS A 54 7.01 -5.45 10.60
CA LYS A 54 6.15 -6.59 10.91
C LYS A 54 4.78 -6.42 10.23
N GLY A 55 4.22 -5.21 10.23
CA GLY A 55 2.89 -4.93 9.68
C GLY A 55 2.76 -5.18 8.16
N LEU A 56 3.67 -4.69 7.33
CA LEU A 56 3.66 -4.98 5.88
C LEU A 56 3.86 -6.47 5.61
N LYS A 57 4.82 -7.11 6.29
CA LYS A 57 5.06 -8.56 6.15
C LYS A 57 3.85 -9.39 6.57
N ASP A 58 3.12 -8.96 7.60
CA ASP A 58 1.92 -9.65 8.05
C ASP A 58 0.76 -9.45 7.08
N ALA A 59 0.62 -8.25 6.49
CA ALA A 59 -0.32 -7.99 5.39
C ALA A 59 0.01 -8.83 4.14
N GLU A 60 1.29 -8.97 3.79
CA GLU A 60 1.75 -9.86 2.71
C GLU A 60 1.42 -11.33 3.00
N LYS A 61 1.66 -11.83 4.22
CA LYS A 61 1.26 -13.20 4.60
C LYS A 61 -0.25 -13.41 4.51
N LEU A 62 -1.04 -12.41 4.91
CA LEU A 62 -2.49 -12.47 4.83
C LEU A 62 -2.96 -12.49 3.37
N LEU A 63 -2.34 -11.70 2.50
CA LEU A 63 -2.56 -11.76 1.06
C LEU A 63 -2.24 -13.15 0.50
N GLU A 64 -1.09 -13.73 0.84
CA GLU A 64 -0.71 -15.06 0.36
C GLU A 64 -1.69 -16.16 0.82
N LYS A 65 -2.16 -16.07 2.07
CA LYS A 65 -3.19 -16.97 2.60
C LYS A 65 -4.47 -16.87 1.76
N ASN A 66 -4.92 -15.66 1.44
CA ASN A 66 -6.12 -15.44 0.64
C ASN A 66 -5.95 -15.87 -0.82
N ILE A 67 -4.78 -15.65 -1.43
CA ILE A 67 -4.45 -16.17 -2.77
C ILE A 67 -4.50 -17.70 -2.76
N ALA A 68 -3.95 -18.36 -1.73
CA ALA A 68 -3.99 -19.81 -1.61
C ALA A 68 -5.42 -20.34 -1.40
N ASN A 69 -6.29 -19.58 -0.72
CA ASN A 69 -7.70 -19.93 -0.58
C ASN A 69 -8.45 -19.81 -1.91
N ILE A 70 -8.24 -18.71 -2.66
CA ILE A 70 -8.81 -18.54 -4.00
C ILE A 70 -8.35 -19.64 -4.95
N ALA A 71 -7.08 -20.04 -4.90
CA ALA A 71 -6.53 -21.10 -5.76
C ALA A 71 -7.22 -22.46 -5.58
N LYS A 72 -7.86 -22.70 -4.44
CA LYS A 72 -8.61 -23.94 -4.16
C LYS A 72 -10.06 -23.88 -4.68
N LYS A 73 -10.56 -22.71 -5.07
CA LYS A 73 -11.93 -22.52 -5.56
C LYS A 73 -12.00 -22.82 -7.05
N LYS A 74 -12.99 -23.60 -7.48
CA LYS A 74 -13.26 -23.87 -8.91
C LYS A 74 -13.69 -22.60 -9.67
N LYS A 75 -14.42 -21.71 -9.00
CA LYS A 75 -14.91 -20.43 -9.54
C LYS A 75 -14.88 -19.36 -8.42
N PRO A 76 -13.77 -18.62 -8.26
CA PRO A 76 -13.72 -17.52 -7.32
C PRO A 76 -14.66 -16.37 -7.73
N GLY A 77 -15.26 -15.69 -6.76
CA GLY A 77 -16.15 -14.55 -7.03
C GLY A 77 -15.39 -13.32 -7.52
N GLU A 78 -16.03 -12.48 -8.34
CA GLU A 78 -15.39 -11.28 -8.92
C GLU A 78 -14.92 -10.29 -7.86
N LEU A 79 -15.71 -10.09 -6.79
CA LEU A 79 -15.34 -9.22 -5.67
C LEU A 79 -14.11 -9.75 -4.91
N GLU A 80 -14.00 -11.07 -4.73
CA GLU A 80 -12.83 -11.66 -4.07
C GLU A 80 -11.56 -11.43 -4.90
N ILE A 81 -11.67 -11.60 -6.22
CA ILE A 81 -10.59 -11.31 -7.16
C ILE A 81 -10.22 -9.82 -7.09
N ALA A 82 -11.21 -8.92 -7.06
CA ALA A 82 -10.98 -7.48 -6.97
C ALA A 82 -10.25 -7.10 -5.67
N ARG A 83 -10.68 -7.64 -4.51
CA ARG A 83 -10.02 -7.45 -3.22
C ARG A 83 -8.56 -7.89 -3.24
N ILE A 84 -8.28 -9.11 -3.71
CA ILE A 84 -6.90 -9.58 -3.84
C ILE A 84 -6.09 -8.71 -4.79
N SER A 85 -6.67 -8.32 -5.92
CA SER A 85 -5.98 -7.48 -6.91
C SER A 85 -5.62 -6.11 -6.33
N LEU A 86 -6.52 -5.50 -5.56
CA LEU A 86 -6.29 -4.23 -4.87
C LEU A 86 -5.21 -4.36 -3.79
N ALA A 87 -5.25 -5.42 -2.99
CA ALA A 87 -4.21 -5.69 -1.99
C ALA A 87 -2.82 -5.90 -2.63
N MET A 88 -2.75 -6.66 -3.73
CA MET A 88 -1.50 -6.83 -4.49
C MET A 88 -0.97 -5.48 -5.00
N PHE A 89 -1.86 -4.62 -5.51
CA PHE A 89 -1.50 -3.29 -5.98
C PHE A 89 -0.92 -2.42 -4.87
N LEU A 90 -1.60 -2.34 -3.72
CA LEU A 90 -1.18 -1.48 -2.60
C LEU A 90 0.17 -1.94 -2.03
N LEU A 91 0.38 -3.26 -1.88
CA LEU A 91 1.64 -3.80 -1.38
C LEU A 91 2.80 -3.61 -2.36
N ASP A 92 2.60 -3.87 -3.66
CA ASP A 92 3.62 -3.54 -4.68
C ASP A 92 3.97 -2.06 -4.66
N ARG A 93 2.96 -1.20 -4.49
CA ARG A 93 3.18 0.24 -4.44
C ARG A 93 3.99 0.64 -3.21
N ALA A 94 3.64 0.12 -2.04
CA ALA A 94 4.39 0.36 -0.81
C ALA A 94 5.86 -0.04 -0.97
N ASN A 95 6.12 -1.24 -1.48
CA ASN A 95 7.48 -1.75 -1.67
C ASN A 95 8.28 -0.92 -2.69
N ARG A 96 7.68 -0.53 -3.83
CA ARG A 96 8.36 0.29 -4.84
C ARG A 96 8.67 1.71 -4.35
N VAL A 97 7.71 2.36 -3.68
CA VAL A 97 7.93 3.69 -3.08
C VAL A 97 9.04 3.60 -2.03
N HIS A 98 9.01 2.58 -1.18
CA HIS A 98 10.02 2.37 -0.15
C HIS A 98 11.43 2.33 -0.71
N GLU A 99 11.66 1.54 -1.75
CA GLU A 99 12.96 1.43 -2.41
C GLU A 99 13.46 2.78 -2.96
N ILE A 100 12.57 3.57 -3.58
CA ILE A 100 12.94 4.88 -4.15
C ILE A 100 13.25 5.87 -3.05
N VAL A 101 12.40 5.95 -2.03
CA VAL A 101 12.58 6.87 -0.90
C VAL A 101 13.89 6.61 -0.16
N LEU A 102 14.26 5.35 0.06
CA LEU A 102 15.53 5.00 0.70
C LEU A 102 16.75 5.41 -0.14
N LYS A 103 16.63 5.35 -1.47
CA LYS A 103 17.67 5.79 -2.42
C LYS A 103 17.79 7.32 -2.48
N ASP A 104 16.66 8.02 -2.59
CA ASP A 104 16.58 9.48 -2.61
C ASP A 104 17.07 10.10 -1.29
N ASN A 105 16.93 9.35 -0.18
CA ASN A 105 17.41 9.73 1.14
C ASN A 105 16.81 11.06 1.66
N SER A 106 15.58 11.39 1.24
CA SER A 106 14.81 12.57 1.67
C SER A 106 13.92 12.24 2.86
N LEU A 107 14.06 13.00 3.96
CA LEU A 107 13.23 12.83 5.16
C LEU A 107 11.75 13.14 4.89
N GLY A 108 11.46 14.13 4.04
CA GLY A 108 10.10 14.50 3.67
C GLY A 108 9.38 13.37 2.95
N LYS A 109 10.00 12.83 1.89
CA LYS A 109 9.48 11.65 1.17
C LYS A 109 9.38 10.43 2.08
N TYR A 110 10.34 10.21 2.98
CA TYR A 110 10.30 9.11 3.94
C TYR A 110 9.16 9.23 4.95
N SER A 111 8.93 10.42 5.48
CA SER A 111 7.81 10.67 6.39
C SER A 111 6.47 10.38 5.71
N LEU A 112 6.31 10.83 4.46
CA LEU A 112 5.10 10.56 3.70
C LEU A 112 4.92 9.07 3.38
N TYR A 113 6.01 8.37 3.03
CA TYR A 113 6.00 6.91 2.86
C TYR A 113 5.52 6.19 4.13
N ILE A 114 5.96 6.61 5.31
CA ILE A 114 5.50 6.04 6.58
C ILE A 114 3.99 6.24 6.77
N SER A 115 3.45 7.41 6.43
CA SER A 115 2.01 7.66 6.45
C SER A 115 1.25 6.77 5.47
N MET A 116 1.72 6.68 4.22
CA MET A 116 1.13 5.80 3.19
C MET A 116 1.14 4.33 3.64
N ARG A 117 2.29 3.86 4.15
CA ARG A 117 2.46 2.51 4.68
C ARG A 117 1.44 2.22 5.78
N ASN A 118 1.33 3.10 6.76
CA ASN A 118 0.43 2.88 7.89
C ASN A 118 -1.03 2.80 7.42
N ARG A 119 -1.41 3.65 6.46
CA ARG A 119 -2.76 3.62 5.88
C ARG A 119 -3.03 2.33 5.11
N ILE A 120 -2.05 1.86 4.32
CA ILE A 120 -2.14 0.56 3.63
C ILE A 120 -2.25 -0.60 4.63
N ILE A 121 -1.46 -0.61 5.70
CA ILE A 121 -1.54 -1.67 6.74
C ILE A 121 -2.92 -1.65 7.41
N GLN A 122 -3.44 -0.47 7.74
CA GLN A 122 -4.77 -0.31 8.34
C GLN A 122 -5.86 -0.86 7.40
N MET A 123 -5.82 -0.44 6.12
CA MET A 123 -6.76 -0.90 5.10
C MET A 123 -6.66 -2.41 4.86
N LEU A 124 -5.47 -2.99 4.83
CA LEU A 124 -5.23 -4.42 4.56
C LEU A 124 -5.26 -5.29 5.82
N GLY A 125 -5.90 -4.81 6.89
CA GLY A 125 -6.12 -5.57 8.12
C GLY A 125 -6.95 -6.84 7.92
N ASN A 126 -7.21 -7.57 9.00
CA ASN A 126 -7.90 -8.86 8.96
C ASN A 126 -9.29 -8.80 8.32
N GLU A 127 -9.99 -7.67 8.47
CA GLU A 127 -11.38 -7.49 8.00
C GLU A 127 -11.48 -7.14 6.51
N PHE A 128 -10.38 -6.71 5.88
CA PHE A 128 -10.36 -6.32 4.47
C PHE A 128 -10.88 -7.41 3.53
N TYR A 129 -10.53 -8.67 3.82
CA TYR A 129 -10.90 -9.80 2.97
C TYR A 129 -12.34 -10.31 3.23
N SER A 130 -13.05 -9.71 4.18
CA SER A 130 -14.47 -9.95 4.45
C SER A 130 -15.36 -8.76 4.06
N MET A 131 -14.79 -7.57 3.87
CA MET A 131 -15.53 -6.36 3.48
C MET A 131 -16.34 -6.56 2.19
N ASP A 132 -17.50 -5.90 2.18
CA ASP A 132 -18.28 -5.73 0.97
C ASP A 132 -17.65 -4.71 0.01
N GLN A 133 -18.31 -4.46 -1.12
CA GLN A 133 -17.77 -3.58 -2.14
C GLN A 133 -17.73 -2.11 -1.68
N ASP A 134 -18.76 -1.65 -0.97
CA ASP A 134 -18.91 -0.24 -0.59
C ASP A 134 -17.94 0.11 0.53
N GLU A 135 -17.78 -0.78 1.52
CA GLU A 135 -16.76 -0.67 2.57
C GLU A 135 -15.36 -0.62 1.98
N MET A 136 -15.03 -1.55 1.07
CA MET A 136 -13.73 -1.60 0.41
C MET A 136 -13.44 -0.31 -0.38
N LEU A 137 -14.44 0.22 -1.11
CA LEU A 137 -14.28 1.45 -1.87
C LEU A 137 -14.14 2.68 -0.96
N SER A 138 -14.89 2.75 0.14
CA SER A 138 -14.77 3.83 1.11
C SER A 138 -13.36 3.88 1.71
N GLU A 139 -12.85 2.75 2.20
CA GLU A 139 -11.49 2.64 2.75
C GLU A 139 -10.42 2.97 1.71
N TYR A 140 -10.64 2.57 0.46
CA TYR A 140 -9.74 2.93 -0.64
C TYR A 140 -9.74 4.43 -0.89
N LEU A 141 -10.91 5.09 -0.93
CA LEU A 141 -11.01 6.53 -1.20
C LEU A 141 -10.28 7.37 -0.16
N ASP A 142 -10.28 6.94 1.10
CA ASP A 142 -9.49 7.60 2.14
C ASP A 142 -7.99 7.33 2.02
N THR A 143 -7.62 6.16 1.49
CA THR A 143 -6.22 5.71 1.35
C THR A 143 -5.56 6.26 0.08
N GLU A 144 -6.34 6.46 -0.97
CA GLU A 144 -5.87 6.80 -2.31
C GLU A 144 -5.07 8.12 -2.37
N PRO A 145 -5.47 9.21 -1.70
CA PRO A 145 -4.74 10.48 -1.79
C PRO A 145 -3.28 10.37 -1.34
N VAL A 146 -3.02 9.68 -0.22
CA VAL A 146 -1.65 9.51 0.30
C VAL A 146 -0.82 8.57 -0.60
N VAL A 147 -1.46 7.53 -1.15
CA VAL A 147 -0.81 6.61 -2.10
C VAL A 147 -0.43 7.34 -3.39
N THR A 148 -1.32 8.16 -3.92
CA THR A 148 -1.10 8.95 -5.14
C THR A 148 -0.02 10.00 -4.94
N ALA A 149 -0.08 10.78 -3.86
CA ALA A 149 0.95 11.78 -3.54
C ALA A 149 2.35 11.15 -3.40
N CYS A 150 2.47 10.04 -2.67
CA CYS A 150 3.72 9.29 -2.55
C CYS A 150 4.23 8.78 -3.89
N SER A 151 3.35 8.20 -4.70
CA SER A 151 3.71 7.62 -6.00
C SER A 151 4.25 8.70 -6.94
N GLU A 152 3.55 9.82 -7.06
CA GLU A 152 3.93 10.91 -7.96
C GLU A 152 5.26 11.56 -7.54
N LEU A 153 5.50 11.75 -6.23
CA LEU A 153 6.79 12.25 -5.72
C LEU A 153 7.96 11.30 -5.96
N CYS A 154 7.67 10.01 -6.16
CA CYS A 154 8.65 8.98 -6.48
C CYS A 154 8.75 8.70 -7.99
N GLY A 155 8.09 9.49 -8.84
CA GLY A 155 8.07 9.27 -10.29
C GLY A 155 7.35 7.99 -10.71
N ILE A 156 6.49 7.46 -9.84
CA ILE A 156 5.68 6.28 -10.12
C ILE A 156 4.31 6.75 -10.61
N ALA A 157 3.92 6.32 -11.80
CA ALA A 157 2.60 6.64 -12.37
C ALA A 157 1.47 6.24 -11.41
N ALA A 158 0.62 7.21 -11.06
CA ALA A 158 -0.63 6.97 -10.36
C ALA A 158 -1.55 6.13 -11.26
N ALA A 159 -2.26 5.19 -10.65
CA ALA A 159 -3.25 4.35 -11.35
C ALA A 159 -4.56 4.48 -10.58
N SER A 160 -5.67 4.61 -11.31
CA SER A 160 -7.01 4.55 -10.71
C SER A 160 -7.27 3.15 -10.11
N ALA A 161 -8.26 3.03 -9.21
CA ALA A 161 -8.64 1.75 -8.62
C ALA A 161 -9.02 0.71 -9.70
N SER A 162 -9.78 1.13 -10.71
CA SER A 162 -10.23 0.26 -11.80
C SER A 162 -9.06 -0.23 -12.65
N GLU A 163 -8.10 0.66 -12.95
CA GLU A 163 -6.89 0.30 -13.69
C GLU A 163 -5.97 -0.61 -12.87
N ALA A 164 -5.80 -0.32 -11.58
CA ALA A 164 -5.05 -1.16 -10.65
C ALA A 164 -5.65 -2.57 -10.60
N VAL A 165 -6.96 -2.69 -10.38
CA VAL A 165 -7.64 -3.99 -10.38
C VAL A 165 -7.48 -4.70 -11.72
N ARG A 166 -7.63 -4.00 -12.86
CA ARG A 166 -7.47 -4.60 -14.19
C ARG A 166 -6.06 -5.19 -14.39
N ILE A 167 -5.02 -4.44 -14.04
CA ILE A 167 -3.62 -4.90 -14.17
C ILE A 167 -3.34 -6.08 -13.24
N TYR A 168 -3.80 -5.99 -11.99
CA TYR A 168 -3.50 -6.99 -10.98
C TYR A 168 -4.36 -8.25 -11.07
N LYS A 169 -5.55 -8.18 -11.68
CA LYS A 169 -6.34 -9.34 -12.10
C LYS A 169 -5.53 -10.26 -13.00
N TYR A 170 -4.84 -9.68 -14.00
CA TYR A 170 -3.98 -10.44 -14.90
C TYR A 170 -2.81 -11.09 -14.15
N ARG A 171 -2.10 -10.33 -13.31
CA ARG A 171 -0.98 -10.84 -12.48
C ARG A 171 -1.42 -11.95 -11.54
N LEU A 172 -2.62 -11.84 -10.95
CA LEU A 172 -3.20 -12.87 -10.10
C LEU A 172 -3.48 -14.14 -10.92
N ALA A 173 -4.07 -14.01 -12.10
CA ALA A 173 -4.34 -15.14 -12.99
C ALA A 173 -3.04 -15.89 -13.37
N GLU A 174 -1.98 -15.16 -13.75
CA GLU A 174 -0.67 -15.76 -14.02
C GLU A 174 -0.11 -16.51 -12.81
N ARG A 175 -0.25 -15.93 -11.62
CA ARG A 175 0.22 -16.53 -10.36
C ARG A 175 -0.53 -17.81 -10.00
N LEU A 176 -1.83 -17.85 -10.28
CA LEU A 176 -2.66 -19.03 -10.10
C LEU A 176 -2.32 -20.11 -11.15
N GLY A 177 -2.17 -19.73 -12.43
CA GLY A 177 -1.82 -20.64 -13.51
C GLY A 177 -0.43 -21.29 -13.35
N LYS A 178 0.57 -20.52 -12.88
CA LYS A 178 1.92 -21.06 -12.58
C LYS A 178 1.91 -22.13 -11.49
N LYS A 179 1.00 -22.04 -10.50
CA LYS A 179 0.85 -23.05 -9.45
C LYS A 179 0.25 -24.36 -9.95
N GLU A 180 -0.63 -24.33 -10.95
CA GLU A 180 -1.18 -25.55 -11.57
C GLU A 180 -0.14 -26.32 -12.39
N SER A 181 0.77 -25.61 -13.09
CA SER A 181 1.86 -26.26 -13.82
C SER A 181 2.91 -26.91 -12.89
N ALA A 182 3.11 -26.36 -11.69
CA ALA A 182 4.05 -26.91 -10.70
C ALA A 182 3.49 -28.11 -9.91
N SER A 183 2.17 -28.26 -9.80
CA SER A 183 1.54 -29.41 -9.13
C SER A 183 1.45 -30.64 -10.05
N LYS A 184 1.25 -30.44 -11.37
CA LYS A 184 1.19 -31.53 -12.37
C LYS A 184 2.55 -32.18 -12.66
N SER A 185 3.67 -31.47 -12.44
CA SER A 185 5.02 -32.00 -12.69
C SER A 185 5.52 -32.96 -11.60
N LYS A 186 4.92 -32.96 -10.41
CA LYS A 186 5.29 -33.88 -9.32
C LYS A 186 4.62 -35.26 -9.39
N THR A 187 3.64 -35.46 -10.26
CA THR A 187 2.88 -36.72 -10.36
C THR A 187 3.42 -37.67 -11.43
N LYS A 188 4.47 -37.29 -12.19
CA LYS A 188 5.03 -38.09 -13.30
C LYS A 188 6.36 -38.81 -13.00
N LYS A 189 6.74 -38.95 -11.73
CA LYS A 189 7.80 -39.88 -11.31
C LYS A 189 7.20 -40.96 -10.41
N LYS A 190 6.67 -42.01 -11.04
CA LYS A 190 6.50 -43.32 -10.44
C LYS A 190 7.01 -44.34 -11.43
#